data_AF-A0A651DI70-F1
#
_entry.id   AF-A0A651DI70-F1
#
_cell.length_a   1.000
_cell.length_b   1.000
_cell.length_c   1.000
_cell.angle_alpha   90.00
_cell.angle_beta   90.00
_cell.angle_gamma   90.00
#
_symmetry.space_group_name_H-M   'P 1'
#
loop_
_entity.id
_entity.type
_entity.pdbx_description
1 polymer ?
#
loop_
_entity_poly.entity_id
_entity_poly.type
_entity_poly.pdbx_seq_one_letter_code
_entity_poly.pdbx_strand_id
1 'polypeptide(L)'
;MKKRVYNTAVGKVFRTLGLFLILVSSIYLATRLALNPAHADLPFIGNISGYAQMVDDILVGITFLNETAYVFLFLTIGLIMLTWAIRRGIILRVLLTGLLVAGFLIAAAVEATLLAPIVVISPAWLLTLLQSLDTLIDEALALNDYLIPGIALLTAFFLSALFSSKRPRRLYLLFLKIGTGILVLAVLMYFVANTLMTDLLDMDIYVTIMVSNYLLTYLMFAIGGIFGVIGFMRK
;
A
#
# COMPACT_ATOMS: atom_id res chain seq x y z
N MET A 1 -34.72 -11.23 -15.04
CA MET A 1 -34.62 -10.77 -13.63
C MET A 1 -33.19 -10.37 -13.29
N LYS A 2 -32.91 -9.07 -13.08
CA LYS A 2 -31.63 -8.65 -12.48
C LYS A 2 -31.70 -9.00 -10.99
N LYS A 3 -31.01 -10.06 -10.55
CA LYS A 3 -30.78 -10.34 -9.13
C LYS A 3 -30.05 -9.13 -8.52
N ARG A 4 -30.81 -8.17 -7.97
CA ARG A 4 -30.29 -7.15 -7.06
C ARG A 4 -29.93 -7.88 -5.77
N VAL A 5 -28.78 -8.53 -5.75
CA VAL A 5 -28.23 -9.12 -4.54
C VAL A 5 -27.93 -7.95 -3.60
N TYR A 6 -28.83 -7.76 -2.63
CA TYR A 6 -28.75 -6.76 -1.56
C TYR A 6 -27.32 -6.72 -1.02
N ASN A 7 -26.73 -5.53 -0.89
CA ASN A 7 -25.49 -5.40 -0.15
C ASN A 7 -25.88 -5.49 1.33
N THR A 8 -25.70 -6.67 1.92
CA THR A 8 -25.98 -6.93 3.34
C THR A 8 -25.27 -5.91 4.21
N ALA A 9 -25.82 -5.59 5.38
CA ALA A 9 -25.22 -4.63 6.32
C ALA A 9 -23.74 -4.97 6.60
N VAL A 10 -23.43 -6.25 6.75
CA VAL A 10 -22.07 -6.80 6.91
C VAL A 10 -21.15 -6.38 5.76
N GLY A 11 -21.57 -6.54 4.49
CA GLY A 11 -20.75 -6.15 3.35
C GLY A 11 -20.49 -4.64 3.24
N LYS A 12 -21.39 -3.81 3.79
CA LYS A 12 -21.14 -2.37 3.91
C LYS A 12 -20.13 -2.07 5.01
N VAL A 13 -20.25 -2.70 6.18
CA VAL A 13 -19.32 -2.53 7.31
C VAL A 13 -17.91 -2.96 6.90
N PHE A 14 -17.75 -4.15 6.32
CA PHE A 14 -16.45 -4.64 5.84
C PHE A 14 -15.78 -3.68 4.86
N ARG A 15 -16.55 -3.12 3.92
CA ARG A 15 -16.03 -2.15 2.96
C ARG A 15 -15.59 -0.84 3.63
N THR A 16 -16.40 -0.32 4.56
CA THR A 16 -16.10 0.94 5.24
C THR A 16 -14.90 0.80 6.17
N LEU A 17 -14.81 -0.29 6.93
CA LEU A 17 -13.65 -0.62 7.74
C LEU A 17 -12.39 -0.76 6.87
N GLY A 18 -12.48 -1.48 5.75
CA GLY A 18 -11.35 -1.59 4.82
C GLY A 18 -10.88 -0.24 4.29
N LEU A 19 -11.82 0.66 3.94
CA LEU A 19 -11.50 2.03 3.51
C LEU A 19 -10.91 2.89 4.63
N PHE A 20 -11.35 2.70 5.86
CA PHE A 20 -10.80 3.38 7.03
C PHE A 20 -9.37 2.91 7.33
N LEU A 21 -9.11 1.60 7.26
CA LEU A 21 -7.76 1.05 7.44
C LEU A 21 -6.80 1.54 6.34
N ILE A 22 -7.26 1.57 5.07
CA ILE A 22 -6.49 2.17 3.96
C ILE A 22 -6.24 3.66 4.21
N LEU A 23 -7.22 4.40 4.71
CA LEU A 23 -7.09 5.83 5.00
C LEU A 23 -5.97 6.08 6.03
N VAL A 24 -6.07 5.44 7.19
CA VAL A 24 -5.12 5.62 8.30
C VAL A 24 -3.72 5.22 7.86
N SER A 25 -3.59 4.06 7.22
CA SER A 25 -2.29 3.59 6.74
C SER A 25 -1.70 4.49 5.66
N SER A 26 -2.50 4.96 4.71
CA SER A 26 -2.00 5.81 3.62
C SER A 26 -1.58 7.20 4.09
N ILE A 27 -2.28 7.81 5.05
CA ILE A 27 -1.86 9.07 5.66
C ILE A 27 -0.50 8.88 6.34
N TYR A 28 -0.36 7.83 7.15
CA TYR A 28 0.89 7.56 7.85
C TYR A 28 2.06 7.31 6.88
N LEU A 29 1.85 6.46 5.86
CA LEU A 29 2.87 6.15 4.87
C LEU A 29 3.29 7.38 4.07
N ALA A 30 2.33 8.24 3.68
CA ALA A 30 2.62 9.51 3.03
C ALA A 30 3.45 10.44 3.92
N THR A 31 3.09 10.54 5.21
CA THR A 31 3.83 11.35 6.18
C THR A 31 5.25 10.85 6.39
N ARG A 32 5.45 9.54 6.62
CA ARG A 32 6.79 8.96 6.80
C ARG A 32 7.65 9.07 5.54
N LEU A 33 7.07 8.93 4.35
CA LEU A 33 7.81 9.14 3.10
C LEU A 33 8.24 10.60 2.92
N ALA A 34 7.37 11.56 3.28
CA ALA A 34 7.66 12.97 3.18
C ALA A 34 8.71 13.45 4.21
N LEU A 35 8.74 12.82 5.39
CA LEU A 35 9.67 13.14 6.48
C LEU A 35 10.96 12.31 6.47
N ASN A 36 11.12 11.39 5.51
CA ASN A 36 12.34 10.60 5.42
C ASN A 36 13.53 11.53 5.12
N PRO A 37 14.58 11.57 5.96
CA PRO A 37 15.74 12.43 5.74
C PRO A 37 16.42 12.21 4.40
N ALA A 38 16.38 10.98 3.86
CA ALA A 38 16.93 10.64 2.55
C ALA A 38 16.16 11.30 1.38
N HIS A 39 15.03 11.95 1.65
CA HIS A 39 14.16 12.57 0.66
C HIS A 39 13.94 14.06 0.93
N ALA A 40 14.50 14.60 2.02
CA ALA A 40 14.27 15.97 2.46
C ALA A 40 14.74 17.02 1.44
N ASP A 41 15.85 16.73 0.75
CA ASP A 41 16.45 17.62 -0.25
C ASP A 41 15.83 17.49 -1.63
N LEU A 42 14.92 16.52 -1.84
CA LEU A 42 14.30 16.29 -3.14
C LEU A 42 13.30 17.42 -3.46
N PRO A 43 13.30 17.95 -4.69
CA PRO A 43 12.32 18.94 -5.13
C PRO A 43 10.89 18.41 -4.94
N PHE A 44 9.94 19.30 -4.64
CA PHE A 44 8.56 19.00 -4.20
C PHE A 44 8.40 18.42 -2.79
N ILE A 45 9.27 17.51 -2.33
CA ILE A 45 9.15 16.88 -1.01
C ILE A 45 9.45 17.90 0.10
N GLY A 46 10.50 18.70 -0.09
CA GLY A 46 10.82 19.81 0.82
C GLY A 46 9.66 20.78 1.02
N ASN A 47 8.82 21.03 0.00
CA ASN A 47 7.67 21.95 0.08
C ASN A 47 6.48 21.38 0.87
N ILE A 48 6.38 20.06 1.02
CA ILE A 48 5.29 19.41 1.76
C ILE A 48 5.71 18.97 3.16
N SER A 49 7.02 19.01 3.47
CA SER A 49 7.61 18.61 4.75
C SER A 49 6.93 19.29 5.95
N GLY A 50 6.65 20.60 5.89
CA GLY A 50 5.97 21.32 6.96
C GLY A 50 4.54 20.83 7.24
N TYR A 51 3.80 20.47 6.20
CA TYR A 51 2.48 19.84 6.36
C TYR A 51 2.59 18.41 6.90
N ALA A 52 3.60 17.66 6.45
CA ALA A 52 3.86 16.32 6.94
C ALA A 52 4.21 16.34 8.43
N GLN A 53 5.00 17.32 8.89
CA GLN A 53 5.35 17.49 10.31
C GLN A 53 4.11 17.75 11.17
N MET A 54 3.20 18.64 10.74
CA MET A 54 1.94 18.88 11.45
C MET A 54 1.10 17.61 11.61
N VAL A 55 1.10 16.74 10.60
CA VAL A 55 0.40 15.46 10.66
C VAL A 55 1.15 14.47 11.56
N ASP A 56 2.47 14.41 11.48
CA ASP A 56 3.31 13.55 12.34
C ASP A 56 3.12 13.88 13.82
N ASP A 57 3.09 15.17 14.19
CA ASP A 57 2.88 15.62 15.56
C ASP A 57 1.54 15.10 16.15
N ILE A 58 0.50 14.98 15.30
CA ILE A 58 -0.78 14.37 15.69
C ILE A 58 -0.66 12.84 15.80
N LEU A 59 0.09 12.21 14.89
CA LEU A 59 0.26 10.76 14.83
C LEU A 59 1.18 10.22 15.93
N VAL A 60 2.15 10.99 16.41
CA VAL A 60 3.08 10.60 17.48
C VAL A 60 2.34 10.23 18.77
N GLY A 61 1.18 10.86 19.02
CA GLY A 61 0.31 10.52 20.14
C GLY A 61 -0.32 9.12 20.07
N ILE A 62 -0.20 8.43 18.93
CA ILE A 62 -0.77 7.11 18.67
C ILE A 62 0.36 6.06 18.66
N THR A 63 0.73 5.58 19.84
CA THR A 63 1.92 4.73 20.06
C THR A 63 1.96 3.47 19.20
N PHE A 64 0.82 2.83 18.92
CA PHE A 64 0.79 1.63 18.07
C PHE A 64 1.08 1.93 16.58
N LEU A 65 0.92 3.17 16.11
CA LEU A 65 1.28 3.53 14.73
C LEU A 65 2.79 3.73 14.56
N ASN A 66 3.57 3.79 15.64
CA ASN A 66 5.03 3.93 15.55
C ASN A 66 5.69 2.64 15.04
N GLU A 67 5.06 1.48 15.23
CA GLU A 67 5.50 0.23 14.62
C GLU A 67 4.97 0.16 13.16
N THR A 68 5.84 0.43 12.20
CA THR A 68 5.48 0.55 10.77
C THR A 68 4.90 -0.75 10.20
N ALA A 69 5.19 -1.91 10.80
CA ALA A 69 4.55 -3.17 10.45
C ALA A 69 3.03 -3.18 10.71
N TYR A 70 2.52 -2.53 11.77
CA TYR A 70 1.07 -2.44 11.98
C TYR A 70 0.39 -1.56 10.93
N VAL A 71 1.08 -0.49 10.50
CA VAL A 71 0.59 0.38 9.43
C VAL A 71 0.50 -0.40 8.12
N PHE A 72 1.53 -1.19 7.81
CA PHE A 72 1.54 -2.03 6.61
C PHE A 72 0.52 -3.17 6.69
N LEU A 73 0.31 -3.74 7.88
CA LEU A 73 -0.74 -4.73 8.15
C LEU A 73 -2.13 -4.11 7.95
N PHE A 74 -2.38 -2.89 8.42
CA PHE A 74 -3.65 -2.18 8.19
C PHE A 74 -3.88 -1.91 6.71
N LEU A 75 -2.86 -1.49 5.97
CA LEU A 75 -2.97 -1.34 4.52
C LEU A 75 -3.35 -2.68 3.86
N THR A 76 -2.64 -3.75 4.22
CA THR A 76 -2.83 -5.10 3.67
C THR A 76 -4.24 -5.62 3.97
N ILE A 77 -4.66 -5.61 5.24
CA ILE A 77 -6.00 -6.03 5.65
C ILE A 77 -7.07 -5.14 5.02
N GLY A 78 -6.85 -3.83 4.98
CA GLY A 78 -7.77 -2.89 4.36
C GLY A 78 -8.01 -3.20 2.89
N LEU A 79 -6.94 -3.48 2.14
CA LEU A 79 -7.00 -3.89 0.73
C LEU A 79 -7.65 -5.27 0.56
N ILE A 80 -7.39 -6.24 1.44
CA ILE A 80 -8.05 -7.55 1.44
C ILE A 80 -9.56 -7.38 1.64
N MET A 81 -9.98 -6.67 2.69
CA MET A 81 -11.40 -6.43 2.98
C MET A 81 -12.10 -5.76 1.79
N LEU A 82 -11.44 -4.80 1.16
CA LEU A 82 -11.97 -4.09 0.01
C LEU A 82 -12.04 -4.99 -1.23
N THR A 83 -11.04 -5.85 -1.45
CA THR A 83 -11.02 -6.86 -2.52
C THR A 83 -12.18 -7.83 -2.40
N TRP A 84 -12.48 -8.29 -1.19
CA TRP A 84 -13.62 -9.17 -0.94
C TRP A 84 -14.97 -8.44 -1.00
N ALA A 85 -15.00 -7.16 -0.64
CA ALA A 85 -16.19 -6.32 -0.77
C ALA A 85 -16.53 -5.98 -2.24
N ILE A 86 -15.54 -5.86 -3.12
CA ILE A 86 -15.75 -5.66 -4.55
C ILE A 86 -16.07 -7.01 -5.20
N ARG A 87 -17.29 -7.13 -5.73
CA ARG A 87 -17.75 -8.35 -6.41
C ARG A 87 -17.13 -8.50 -7.82
N ARG A 88 -15.84 -8.85 -7.89
CA ARG A 88 -15.10 -9.26 -9.10
C ARG A 88 -14.94 -10.79 -9.18
N GLY A 89 -14.34 -11.32 -10.25
CA GLY A 89 -14.08 -12.75 -10.39
C GLY A 89 -13.36 -13.33 -9.16
N ILE A 90 -13.71 -14.56 -8.76
CA ILE A 90 -13.19 -15.17 -7.53
C ILE A 90 -11.68 -15.41 -7.59
N ILE A 91 -11.17 -15.78 -8.76
CA ILE A 91 -9.75 -16.03 -9.03
C ILE A 91 -8.90 -14.80 -8.69
N LEU A 92 -9.31 -13.62 -9.18
CA LEU A 92 -8.60 -12.36 -8.91
C LEU A 92 -8.54 -12.07 -7.41
N ARG A 93 -9.60 -12.37 -6.65
CA ARG A 93 -9.64 -12.10 -5.20
C ARG A 93 -8.68 -13.00 -4.45
N VAL A 94 -8.71 -14.30 -4.75
CA VAL A 94 -7.85 -15.29 -4.10
C VAL A 94 -6.38 -15.02 -4.40
N LEU A 95 -6.04 -14.76 -5.67
CA LEU A 95 -4.67 -14.42 -6.07
C LEU A 95 -4.19 -13.15 -5.36
N LEU A 96 -5.00 -12.09 -5.37
CA LEU A 96 -4.63 -10.82 -4.76
C LEU A 96 -4.49 -10.94 -3.23
N THR A 97 -5.32 -11.74 -2.57
CA THR A 97 -5.12 -12.04 -1.14
C THR A 97 -3.84 -12.80 -0.88
N GLY A 98 -3.50 -13.80 -1.71
CA GLY A 98 -2.26 -14.55 -1.56
C GLY A 98 -1.05 -13.62 -1.73
N LEU A 99 -1.06 -12.78 -2.76
CA LEU A 99 0.02 -11.82 -3.03
C LEU A 99 0.16 -10.75 -1.94
N LEU A 100 -0.96 -10.22 -1.41
CA LEU A 100 -0.93 -9.26 -0.31
C LEU A 100 -0.37 -9.88 0.98
N VAL A 101 -0.76 -11.10 1.30
CA VAL A 101 -0.25 -11.81 2.49
C VAL A 101 1.22 -12.18 2.32
N ALA A 102 1.61 -12.74 1.17
CA ALA A 102 3.00 -13.05 0.87
C ALA A 102 3.87 -11.78 0.88
N GLY A 103 3.40 -10.71 0.26
CA GLY A 103 4.07 -9.42 0.26
C GLY A 103 4.23 -8.84 1.67
N PHE A 104 3.23 -9.01 2.55
CA PHE A 104 3.34 -8.63 3.96
C PHE A 104 4.39 -9.45 4.72
N LEU A 105 4.37 -10.78 4.59
CA LEU A 105 5.30 -11.65 5.31
C LEU A 105 6.76 -11.42 4.88
N ILE A 106 6.99 -11.32 3.57
CA ILE A 106 8.33 -11.05 3.02
C ILE A 106 8.81 -9.65 3.44
N ALA A 107 7.93 -8.64 3.37
CA ALA A 107 8.25 -7.29 3.83
C ALA A 107 8.63 -7.23 5.31
N ALA A 108 7.95 -8.02 6.14
CA ALA A 108 8.22 -8.07 7.57
C ALA A 108 9.50 -8.85 7.91
N ALA A 109 9.90 -9.81 7.07
CA ALA A 109 11.12 -10.60 7.22
C ALA A 109 12.37 -9.85 6.75
N VAL A 110 12.29 -9.19 5.60
CA VAL A 110 13.42 -8.49 4.95
C VAL A 110 13.52 -7.03 5.42
N GLU A 111 12.59 -6.57 6.27
CA GLU A 111 12.47 -5.19 6.77
C GLU A 111 12.33 -4.11 5.67
N ALA A 112 12.05 -4.52 4.44
CA ALA A 112 11.94 -3.67 3.28
C ALA A 112 10.69 -4.01 2.47
N THR A 113 10.00 -3.00 1.95
CA THR A 113 8.85 -3.22 1.06
C THR A 113 8.99 -2.41 -0.22
N LEU A 114 8.73 -3.07 -1.34
CA LEU A 114 8.65 -2.40 -2.63
C LEU A 114 7.30 -1.71 -2.83
N LEU A 115 6.29 -2.04 -2.01
CA LEU A 115 4.99 -1.39 -2.06
C LEU A 115 5.00 -0.03 -1.39
N ALA A 116 5.83 0.15 -0.37
CA ALA A 116 6.11 1.35 0.42
C ALA A 116 7.61 1.37 0.73
N PRO A 117 8.45 2.22 0.08
CA PRO A 117 9.89 2.25 0.31
C PRO A 117 10.22 2.93 1.65
N ILE A 118 9.79 2.29 2.73
CA ILE A 118 10.04 2.64 4.12
C ILE A 118 10.56 1.39 4.84
N VAL A 119 11.33 1.61 5.90
CA VAL A 119 11.80 0.53 6.76
C VAL A 119 10.64 -0.04 7.57
N VAL A 120 10.48 -1.36 7.55
CA VAL A 120 9.45 -2.07 8.30
C VAL A 120 10.04 -2.56 9.62
N ILE A 121 9.59 -1.96 10.72
CA ILE A 121 9.94 -2.37 12.07
C ILE A 121 8.83 -3.33 12.55
N SER A 122 9.19 -4.60 12.68
CA SER A 122 8.29 -5.69 13.05
C SER A 122 8.13 -5.81 14.57
N PRO A 123 6.89 -5.95 15.10
CA PRO A 123 6.66 -6.24 16.52
C PRO A 123 7.27 -7.57 16.93
N ALA A 124 7.59 -7.69 18.22
CA ALA A 124 8.15 -8.92 18.81
C ALA A 124 7.32 -10.19 18.53
N TRP A 125 5.98 -10.11 18.55
CA TRP A 125 5.13 -11.28 18.25
C TRP A 125 5.22 -11.72 16.79
N LEU A 126 5.41 -10.78 15.86
CA LEU A 126 5.55 -11.07 14.44
C LEU A 126 6.92 -11.71 14.19
N LEU A 127 7.95 -11.26 14.89
CA LEU A 127 9.28 -11.88 14.85
C LEU A 127 9.23 -13.35 15.27
N THR A 128 8.46 -13.70 16.32
CA THR A 128 8.28 -15.11 16.71
C THR A 128 7.64 -15.96 15.60
N LEU A 129 6.67 -15.41 14.87
CA LEU A 129 6.07 -16.10 13.73
C LEU A 129 7.04 -16.20 12.55
N LEU A 130 7.77 -15.12 12.26
CA LEU A 130 8.75 -15.09 11.18
C LEU A 130 9.89 -16.08 11.43
N GLN A 131 10.37 -16.24 12.66
CA GLN A 131 11.35 -17.26 13.04
C GLN A 131 10.91 -18.68 12.66
N SER A 132 9.62 -18.98 12.74
CA SER A 132 9.09 -20.30 12.33
C SER A 132 9.04 -20.49 10.81
N LEU A 133 9.10 -19.40 10.04
CA LEU A 133 9.04 -19.37 8.58
C LEU A 133 10.38 -18.99 7.94
N ASP A 134 11.38 -18.66 8.74
CA ASP A 134 12.64 -18.02 8.31
C ASP A 134 13.35 -18.88 7.24
N THR A 135 13.53 -20.16 7.55
CA THR A 135 14.09 -21.15 6.60
C THR A 135 13.33 -21.24 5.28
N LEU A 136 11.99 -21.17 5.31
CA LEU A 136 11.17 -21.20 4.09
C LEU A 136 11.27 -19.90 3.28
N ILE A 137 11.38 -18.76 3.98
CA ILE A 137 11.53 -17.45 3.34
C ILE A 137 12.91 -17.35 2.70
N ASP A 138 13.96 -17.75 3.41
CA ASP A 138 15.33 -17.77 2.91
C ASP A 138 15.49 -18.69 1.70
N GLU A 139 14.95 -19.91 1.75
CA GLU A 139 14.94 -20.82 0.60
C GLU A 139 14.17 -20.22 -0.58
N ALA A 140 13.02 -19.58 -0.33
CA ALA A 140 12.24 -18.93 -1.39
C ALA A 140 12.98 -17.74 -2.02
N LEU A 141 13.67 -16.93 -1.22
CA LEU A 141 14.47 -15.79 -1.69
C LEU A 141 15.72 -16.27 -2.44
N ALA A 142 16.37 -17.34 -1.97
CA ALA A 142 17.54 -17.93 -2.63
C ALA A 142 17.20 -18.56 -3.99
N LEU A 143 15.94 -18.95 -4.23
CA LEU A 143 15.51 -19.50 -5.51
C LEU A 143 15.47 -18.45 -6.63
N ASN A 144 15.13 -17.18 -6.32
CA ASN A 144 14.97 -16.15 -7.34
C ASN A 144 15.00 -14.72 -6.78
N ASP A 145 16.02 -13.95 -7.17
CA ASP A 145 16.18 -12.52 -6.83
C ASP A 145 15.00 -11.65 -7.31
N TYR A 146 14.28 -12.10 -8.33
CA TYR A 146 13.11 -11.40 -8.89
C TYR A 146 11.80 -11.70 -8.12
N LEU A 147 11.82 -12.52 -7.07
CA LEU A 147 10.60 -12.92 -6.35
C LEU A 147 9.94 -11.72 -5.64
N ILE A 148 10.71 -10.95 -4.87
CA ILE A 148 10.23 -9.75 -4.17
C ILE A 148 9.64 -8.72 -5.16
N PRO A 149 10.37 -8.28 -6.21
CA PRO A 149 9.82 -7.33 -7.18
C PRO A 149 8.68 -7.91 -8.02
N GLY A 150 8.71 -9.20 -8.33
CA GLY A 150 7.62 -9.88 -9.01
C GLY A 150 6.32 -9.81 -8.19
N ILE A 151 6.37 -10.13 -6.90
CA ILE A 151 5.20 -10.06 -6.01
C ILE A 151 4.68 -8.63 -5.92
N ALA A 152 5.55 -7.63 -5.74
CA ALA A 152 5.12 -6.24 -5.63
C ALA A 152 4.46 -5.72 -6.91
N LEU A 153 5.05 -6.00 -8.07
CA LEU A 153 4.54 -5.57 -9.37
C LEU A 153 3.22 -6.26 -9.71
N LEU A 154 3.13 -7.58 -9.48
CA LEU A 154 1.88 -8.33 -9.64
C LEU A 154 0.79 -7.81 -8.70
N THR A 155 1.14 -7.50 -7.45
CA THR A 155 0.21 -6.93 -6.46
C THR A 155 -0.34 -5.60 -6.95
N ALA A 156 0.53 -4.66 -7.35
CA ALA A 156 0.12 -3.36 -7.87
C ALA A 156 -0.74 -3.51 -9.14
N PHE A 157 -0.36 -4.41 -10.05
CA PHE A 157 -1.09 -4.68 -11.29
C PHE A 157 -2.48 -5.25 -11.02
N PHE A 158 -2.60 -6.26 -10.15
CA PHE A 158 -3.89 -6.86 -9.83
C PHE A 158 -4.79 -5.90 -9.03
N LEU A 159 -4.23 -5.06 -8.17
CA LEU A 159 -4.96 -3.98 -7.50
C LEU A 159 -5.52 -2.97 -8.52
N SER A 160 -4.70 -2.58 -9.51
CA SER A 160 -5.16 -1.73 -10.62
C SER A 160 -6.27 -2.41 -11.43
N ALA A 161 -6.13 -3.70 -11.74
CA ALA A 161 -7.14 -4.49 -12.44
C ALA A 161 -8.45 -4.60 -11.64
N LEU A 162 -8.36 -4.76 -10.32
CA LEU A 162 -9.50 -4.80 -9.40
C LEU A 162 -10.30 -3.49 -9.47
N PHE A 163 -9.61 -2.35 -9.45
CA PHE A 163 -10.22 -1.01 -9.48
C PHE A 163 -10.55 -0.51 -10.89
N SER A 164 -10.07 -1.17 -11.94
CA SER A 164 -10.32 -0.82 -13.34
C SER A 164 -11.76 -1.11 -13.77
N SER A 165 -12.69 -0.27 -13.36
CA SER A 165 -14.09 -0.31 -13.80
C SER A 165 -14.28 0.49 -15.09
N LYS A 166 -15.19 0.02 -15.99
CA LYS A 166 -15.48 0.70 -17.27
C LYS A 166 -15.99 2.14 -17.09
N ARG A 167 -16.60 2.47 -15.95
CA ARG A 167 -16.87 3.84 -15.47
C ARG A 167 -16.93 3.85 -13.93
N PRO A 168 -16.19 4.72 -13.23
CA PRO A 168 -16.28 4.81 -11.78
C PRO A 168 -17.63 5.42 -11.40
N ARG A 169 -18.54 4.59 -10.87
CA ARG A 169 -19.82 5.07 -10.32
C ARG A 169 -19.66 5.76 -8.95
N ARG A 170 -18.49 5.66 -8.32
CA ARG A 170 -18.22 6.17 -6.98
C ARG A 170 -16.85 6.84 -6.96
N LEU A 171 -16.78 8.04 -6.39
CA LEU A 171 -15.55 8.85 -6.35
C LEU A 171 -14.38 8.13 -5.65
N TYR A 172 -14.64 7.43 -4.54
CA TYR A 172 -13.57 6.69 -3.86
C TYR A 172 -12.87 5.64 -4.74
N LEU A 173 -13.60 4.99 -5.66
CA LEU A 173 -13.02 4.01 -6.59
C LEU A 173 -12.19 4.70 -7.68
N LEU A 174 -12.51 5.94 -8.04
CA LEU A 174 -11.73 6.71 -8.99
C LEU A 174 -10.35 7.04 -8.40
N PHE A 175 -10.31 7.53 -7.16
CA PHE A 175 -9.04 7.84 -6.50
C PHE A 175 -8.19 6.60 -6.23
N LEU A 176 -8.78 5.49 -5.75
CA LEU A 176 -8.07 4.22 -5.60
C LEU A 176 -7.54 3.68 -6.93
N LYS A 177 -8.29 3.84 -8.03
CA LYS A 177 -7.84 3.46 -9.38
C LYS A 177 -6.65 4.30 -9.84
N ILE A 178 -6.71 5.63 -9.66
CA ILE A 178 -5.61 6.52 -10.03
C ILE A 178 -4.38 6.19 -9.19
N GLY A 179 -4.53 6.07 -7.87
CA GLY A 179 -3.44 5.70 -6.96
C GLY A 179 -2.80 4.36 -7.32
N THR A 180 -3.58 3.31 -7.59
CA THR A 180 -3.02 2.01 -8.01
C THR A 180 -2.36 2.05 -9.38
N GLY A 181 -2.84 2.89 -10.30
CA GLY A 181 -2.17 3.12 -11.58
C GLY A 181 -0.79 3.77 -11.39
N ILE A 182 -0.69 4.76 -10.52
CA ILE A 182 0.58 5.41 -10.15
C ILE A 182 1.48 4.43 -9.40
N LEU A 183 0.92 3.59 -8.51
CA LEU A 183 1.67 2.57 -7.76
C LEU A 183 2.37 1.59 -8.69
N VAL A 184 1.72 1.17 -9.78
CA VAL A 184 2.36 0.28 -10.77
C VAL A 184 3.60 0.93 -11.36
N LEU A 185 3.53 2.23 -11.70
CA LEU A 185 4.69 2.98 -12.20
C LEU A 185 5.77 3.12 -11.13
N ALA A 186 5.40 3.45 -9.89
CA ALA A 186 6.32 3.62 -8.77
C ALA A 186 7.11 2.32 -8.48
N VAL A 187 6.39 1.20 -8.39
CA VAL A 187 6.98 -0.13 -8.16
C VAL A 187 7.86 -0.55 -9.34
N LEU A 188 7.46 -0.26 -10.57
CA LEU A 188 8.26 -0.55 -11.75
C LEU A 188 9.57 0.26 -11.75
N MET A 189 9.51 1.55 -11.42
CA MET A 189 10.73 2.37 -11.28
C MET A 189 11.63 1.82 -10.17
N TYR A 190 11.07 1.55 -8.99
CA TYR A 190 11.85 0.98 -7.90
C TYR A 190 12.52 -0.34 -8.29
N PHE A 191 11.80 -1.22 -9.00
CA PHE A 191 12.35 -2.47 -9.51
C PHE A 191 13.50 -2.25 -10.50
N VAL A 192 13.33 -1.37 -11.49
CA VAL A 192 14.39 -1.08 -12.46
C VAL A 192 15.63 -0.56 -11.74
N ALA A 193 15.47 0.37 -10.80
CA ALA A 193 16.59 0.98 -10.09
C ALA A 193 17.26 0.06 -9.07
N ASN A 194 16.57 -0.93 -8.49
CA ASN A 194 17.18 -1.82 -7.51
C ASN A 194 17.70 -3.14 -8.10
N THR A 195 17.18 -3.58 -9.25
CA THR A 195 17.50 -4.92 -9.78
C THR A 195 18.09 -4.90 -11.20
N LEU A 196 17.79 -3.89 -12.02
CA LEU A 196 18.26 -3.86 -13.42
C LEU A 196 19.38 -2.85 -13.66
N MET A 197 19.27 -1.64 -13.09
CA MET A 197 20.16 -0.52 -13.33
C MET A 197 20.34 0.31 -12.05
N THR A 198 21.26 -0.14 -11.18
CA THR A 198 21.50 0.45 -9.85
C THR A 198 21.99 1.89 -9.89
N ASP A 199 22.70 2.27 -10.95
CA ASP A 199 23.21 3.63 -11.17
C ASP A 199 22.09 4.69 -11.22
N LEU A 200 20.83 4.27 -11.47
CA LEU A 200 19.68 5.18 -11.43
C LEU A 200 19.36 5.69 -10.03
N LEU A 201 19.81 5.00 -8.97
CA LEU A 201 19.62 5.46 -7.59
C LEU A 201 20.48 6.68 -7.25
N ASP A 202 21.59 6.89 -7.97
CA ASP A 202 22.45 8.06 -7.80
C ASP A 202 21.93 9.29 -8.58
N MET A 203 20.91 9.12 -9.40
CA MET A 203 20.29 10.20 -10.17
C MET A 203 19.16 10.85 -9.38
N ASP A 204 19.38 12.03 -8.81
CA ASP A 204 18.40 12.77 -8.00
C ASP A 204 17.02 12.89 -8.68
N ILE A 205 17.00 13.16 -9.98
CA ILE A 205 15.76 13.29 -10.76
C ILE A 205 14.97 11.97 -10.76
N TYR A 206 15.66 10.85 -10.90
CA TYR A 206 15.03 9.53 -10.93
C TYR A 206 14.39 9.21 -9.58
N VAL A 207 15.16 9.38 -8.50
CA VAL A 207 14.69 9.16 -7.12
C VAL A 207 13.53 10.11 -6.80
N THR A 208 13.61 11.37 -7.21
CA THR A 208 12.52 12.36 -7.04
C THR A 208 11.22 11.87 -7.67
N ILE A 209 11.25 11.43 -8.93
CA ILE A 209 10.06 10.95 -9.64
C ILE A 209 9.51 9.68 -8.97
N MET A 210 10.40 8.74 -8.62
CA MET A 210 10.03 7.49 -7.96
C MET A 210 9.31 7.75 -6.63
N VAL A 211 9.93 8.52 -5.73
CA VAL A 211 9.37 8.84 -4.40
C VAL A 211 8.09 9.66 -4.53
N SER A 212 8.05 10.62 -5.45
CA SER A 212 6.84 11.42 -5.74
C SER A 212 5.67 10.53 -6.18
N ASN A 213 5.92 9.50 -6.98
CA ASN A 213 4.88 8.56 -7.40
C ASN A 213 4.35 7.72 -6.22
N TYR A 214 5.22 7.26 -5.30
CA TYR A 214 4.77 6.61 -4.07
C TYR A 214 3.94 7.56 -3.21
N LEU A 215 4.41 8.79 -3.01
CA LEU A 215 3.70 9.79 -2.23
C LEU A 215 2.31 10.11 -2.82
N LEU A 216 2.24 10.36 -4.13
CA LEU A 216 0.98 10.57 -4.84
C LEU A 216 0.04 9.37 -4.72
N THR A 217 0.57 8.14 -4.76
CA THR A 217 -0.23 6.92 -4.56
C THR A 217 -0.94 6.94 -3.22
N TYR A 218 -0.21 7.20 -2.14
CA TYR A 218 -0.78 7.22 -0.79
C TYR A 218 -1.72 8.39 -0.57
N LEU A 219 -1.44 9.56 -1.15
CA LEU A 219 -2.37 10.69 -1.12
C LEU A 219 -3.68 10.35 -1.85
N MET A 220 -3.61 9.69 -3.02
CA MET A 220 -4.80 9.22 -3.73
C MET A 220 -5.56 8.15 -2.93
N PHE A 221 -4.87 7.26 -2.22
CA PHE A 221 -5.52 6.29 -1.34
C PHE A 221 -6.17 6.94 -0.13
N ALA A 222 -5.53 7.94 0.47
CA ALA A 222 -6.11 8.73 1.56
C ALA A 222 -7.37 9.47 1.09
N ILE A 223 -7.31 10.19 -0.03
CA ILE A 223 -8.48 10.87 -0.61
C ILE A 223 -9.59 9.86 -0.92
N GLY A 224 -9.24 8.71 -1.50
CA GLY A 224 -10.16 7.60 -1.73
C GLY A 224 -10.80 7.10 -0.43
N GLY A 225 -10.01 6.90 0.62
CA GLY A 225 -10.46 6.52 1.95
C GLY A 225 -11.45 7.53 2.54
N ILE A 226 -11.13 8.83 2.48
CA ILE A 226 -12.00 9.93 2.94
C ILE A 226 -13.36 9.88 2.25
N PHE A 227 -13.40 9.86 0.91
CA PHE A 227 -14.66 9.77 0.16
C PHE A 227 -15.39 8.44 0.41
N GLY A 228 -14.64 7.38 0.71
CA GLY A 228 -15.14 6.06 1.03
C GLY A 228 -15.89 6.01 2.37
N VAL A 229 -15.29 6.61 3.40
CA VAL A 229 -15.83 6.70 4.76
C VAL A 229 -16.95 7.74 4.84
N ILE A 230 -16.78 8.93 4.27
CA ILE A 230 -17.82 9.98 4.23
C ILE A 230 -19.01 9.52 3.39
N GLY A 231 -18.77 8.83 2.26
CA GLY A 231 -19.81 8.25 1.42
C GLY A 231 -20.62 7.14 2.11
N PHE A 232 -20.18 6.64 3.27
CA PHE A 232 -20.97 5.77 4.14
C PHE A 232 -21.90 6.56 5.07
N MET A 233 -21.51 7.78 5.47
CA MET A 233 -22.34 8.66 6.30
C MET A 233 -23.51 9.27 5.54
N ARG A 234 -23.41 9.41 4.21
CA ARG A 234 -24.56 9.74 3.36
C ARG A 234 -25.43 8.50 3.14
N LYS A 235 -26.40 8.31 4.03
CA LYS A 235 -27.69 7.69 3.70
C LYS A 235 -28.57 8.72 3.03
#